data_AF-A0ABD6P6G3-F1
#
_entry.id   AF-A0ABD6P6G3-F1
#
_cell.length_a   1.000
_cell.length_b   1.000
_cell.length_c   1.000
_cell.angle_alpha   90.00
_cell.angle_beta   90.00
_cell.angle_gamma   90.00
#
_symmetry.space_group_name_H-M   'P 1'
#
loop_
_entity.id
_entity.type
_entity.pdbx_description
1 polymer ?
#
loop_
_entity_poly.entity_id
_entity_poly.type
_entity_poly.pdbx_seq_one_letter_code
_entity_poly.pdbx_strand_id
1 'polypeptide(L)'
;MSTFIGQLFGFAVIVFLVVRYAVPPLRRMMTARQELVRQQLADSAAAADRLTESTTAHSRAVEAAKKEAERVVEEAKADAERIAEQFQAQAGLEAERIKAQGARQAELMRTQLTRQLRLELGHESVRQAGELVRNYVADPEQRSSTVDRFLDELDEMAPSASEVEYPVLAKMRSASRQTLLALVDRFEEIAADLDDDALSTLADDLASVVNLLNREIVVTRYLTVPAEDAAARITLIERLVSDKVGEPALNILRSAVSARWSANDDLAAAIEHVARQALLLKAERAGDIAEVEDQLFRFSRVLDAQPRLAILLGDYATPAEDRVRLERKILEHAGTNANPITVALLLQTVELLRDERAEEAVLELAQVAVARRGEVVAQVKAAAELSRDQRARLTDVLSRIYSQHVTVQLDVDPELLGGLAISIGDEVIDGTLLSRLATAQAQLPD
;
A
#
# COMPACT_ATOMS: atom_id res chain seq x y z
N MET A 1 93.72 118.02 85.18
CA MET A 1 92.41 117.40 85.52
C MET A 1 91.19 118.11 84.90
N SER A 2 91.26 119.32 84.33
CA SER A 2 90.08 120.02 83.77
C SER A 2 89.71 119.64 82.32
N THR A 3 90.65 119.13 81.51
CA THR A 3 90.38 118.76 80.10
C THR A 3 89.63 117.43 79.94
N PHE A 4 89.67 116.55 80.93
CA PHE A 4 89.03 115.22 80.89
C PHE A 4 87.50 115.27 81.11
N ILE A 5 87.02 116.21 81.93
CA ILE A 5 85.58 116.35 82.27
C ILE A 5 84.78 116.94 81.10
N GLY A 6 85.34 117.89 80.36
CA GLY A 6 84.68 118.48 79.18
C GLY A 6 84.54 117.51 78.00
N GLN A 7 85.54 116.64 77.78
CA GLN A 7 85.46 115.56 76.79
C GLN A 7 84.40 114.52 77.16
N LEU A 8 84.23 114.21 78.46
CA LEU A 8 83.20 113.27 78.92
C LEU A 8 81.78 113.80 78.66
N PHE A 9 81.55 115.11 78.86
CA PHE A 9 80.24 115.72 78.61
C PHE A 9 79.92 115.80 77.11
N GLY A 10 80.87 116.20 76.27
CA GLY A 10 80.72 116.19 74.82
C GLY A 10 80.47 114.78 74.27
N PHE A 11 81.16 113.77 74.83
CA PHE A 11 80.94 112.36 74.51
C PHE A 11 79.52 111.91 74.94
N ALA A 12 79.04 112.30 76.12
CA ALA A 12 77.70 111.95 76.60
C ALA A 12 76.58 112.49 75.70
N VAL A 13 76.71 113.72 75.19
CA VAL A 13 75.70 114.33 74.30
C VAL A 13 75.66 113.63 72.93
N ILE A 14 76.82 113.30 72.37
CA ILE A 14 76.90 112.55 71.10
C ILE A 14 76.31 111.15 71.28
N VAL A 15 76.63 110.47 72.38
CA VAL A 15 76.05 109.15 72.71
C VAL A 15 74.52 109.24 72.83
N PHE A 16 73.98 110.30 73.47
CA PHE A 16 72.54 110.47 73.59
C PHE A 16 71.84 110.64 72.24
N LEU A 17 72.36 111.48 71.33
CA LEU A 17 71.77 111.67 70.00
C LEU A 17 71.83 110.39 69.15
N VAL A 18 72.95 109.67 69.18
CA VAL A 18 73.10 108.40 68.46
C VAL A 18 72.12 107.35 69.01
N VAL A 19 72.04 107.20 70.33
CA VAL A 19 71.16 106.22 70.98
C VAL A 19 69.68 106.57 70.77
N ARG A 20 69.30 107.85 70.78
CA ARG A 20 67.89 108.29 70.72
C ARG A 20 67.33 108.36 69.30
N TYR A 21 68.13 108.74 68.30
CA TYR A 21 67.64 109.00 66.93
C TYR A 21 68.19 108.04 65.87
N ALA A 22 69.45 107.61 65.95
CA ALA A 22 70.05 106.74 64.92
C ALA A 22 69.84 105.24 65.20
N VAL A 23 69.91 104.81 66.46
CA VAL A 23 69.77 103.39 66.85
C VAL A 23 68.36 102.82 66.64
N PRO A 24 67.24 103.52 66.92
CA PRO A 24 65.90 102.94 66.76
C PRO A 24 65.51 102.52 65.33
N PRO A 25 65.70 103.34 64.28
CA PRO A 25 65.38 102.93 62.91
C PRO A 25 66.31 101.84 62.41
N LEU A 26 67.60 101.89 62.79
CA LEU A 26 68.57 100.87 62.42
C LEU A 26 68.24 99.51 63.06
N ARG A 27 67.85 99.49 64.35
CA ARG A 27 67.38 98.28 65.02
C ARG A 27 66.10 97.73 64.38
N ARG A 28 65.12 98.58 64.03
CA ARG A 28 63.89 98.14 63.37
C ARG A 28 64.15 97.51 62.00
N MET A 29 65.02 98.08 61.19
CA MET A 29 65.40 97.50 59.89
C MET A 29 66.18 96.19 60.08
N MET A 30 67.05 96.09 61.09
CA MET A 30 67.72 94.83 61.43
C MET A 30 66.75 93.76 61.91
N THR A 31 65.81 94.07 62.81
CA THR A 31 64.81 93.09 63.29
C THR A 31 63.84 92.69 62.20
N ALA A 32 63.41 93.62 61.32
CA ALA A 32 62.56 93.28 60.19
C ALA A 32 63.28 92.38 59.17
N ARG A 33 64.57 92.63 58.90
CA ARG A 33 65.39 91.72 58.08
C ARG A 33 65.62 90.38 58.79
N GLN A 34 65.86 90.36 60.10
CA GLN A 34 65.98 89.12 60.87
C GLN A 34 64.70 88.30 60.84
N GLU A 35 63.53 88.94 60.96
CA GLU A 35 62.23 88.25 60.96
C GLU A 35 61.85 87.77 59.55
N LEU A 36 62.11 88.56 58.50
CA LEU A 36 61.87 88.15 57.12
C LEU A 36 62.79 86.98 56.71
N VAL A 37 64.06 86.99 57.15
CA VAL A 37 64.97 85.83 56.98
C VAL A 37 64.49 84.63 57.78
N ARG A 38 63.99 84.80 59.01
CA ARG A 38 63.38 83.72 59.79
C ARG A 38 62.15 83.13 59.10
N GLN A 39 61.26 83.97 58.58
CA GLN A 39 60.05 83.55 57.90
C GLN A 39 60.38 82.85 56.58
N GLN A 40 61.32 83.38 55.78
CA GLN A 40 61.80 82.71 54.57
C GLN A 40 62.48 81.37 54.88
N LEU A 41 63.23 81.27 55.98
CA LEU A 41 63.78 79.99 56.44
C LEU A 41 62.69 79.02 56.90
N ALA A 42 61.65 79.50 57.58
CA ALA A 42 60.53 78.68 58.04
C ALA A 42 59.64 78.19 56.87
N ASP A 43 59.32 79.06 55.90
CA ASP A 43 58.54 78.70 54.72
C ASP A 43 59.33 77.77 53.79
N SER A 44 60.65 77.99 53.66
CA SER A 44 61.54 77.09 52.92
C SER A 44 61.67 75.73 53.62
N ALA A 45 61.75 75.71 54.94
CA ALA A 45 61.71 74.46 55.73
C ALA A 45 60.37 73.74 55.56
N ALA A 46 59.23 74.42 55.68
CA ALA A 46 57.91 73.82 55.49
C ALA A 46 57.66 73.34 54.05
N ALA A 47 58.19 74.04 53.04
CA ALA A 47 58.15 73.60 51.65
C ALA A 47 59.03 72.36 51.41
N ALA A 48 60.22 72.31 52.03
CA ALA A 48 61.07 71.12 52.04
C ALA A 48 60.40 69.93 52.75
N ASP A 49 59.73 70.16 53.88
CA ASP A 49 58.97 69.14 54.61
C ASP A 49 57.78 68.62 53.79
N ARG A 50 57.01 69.49 53.12
CA ARG A 50 55.92 69.04 52.22
C ARG A 50 56.42 68.30 50.99
N LEU A 51 57.57 68.70 50.45
CA LEU A 51 58.19 67.99 49.33
C LEU A 51 58.67 66.60 49.76
N THR A 52 59.31 66.49 50.93
CA THR A 52 59.72 65.20 51.50
C THR A 52 58.52 64.33 51.86
N GLU A 53 57.44 64.88 52.41
CA GLU A 53 56.19 64.16 52.66
C GLU A 53 55.53 63.68 51.36
N SER A 54 55.40 64.54 50.35
CA SER A 54 54.80 64.20 49.04
C SER A 54 55.62 63.16 48.28
N THR A 55 56.96 63.29 48.25
CA THR A 55 57.85 62.29 47.66
C THR A 55 57.81 60.95 48.41
N THR A 56 57.67 60.99 49.73
CA THR A 56 57.46 59.79 50.55
C THR A 56 56.09 59.16 50.29
N ALA A 57 55.03 59.95 50.16
CA ALA A 57 53.68 59.47 49.84
C ALA A 57 53.60 58.91 48.41
N HIS A 58 54.23 59.58 47.43
CA HIS A 58 54.31 59.11 46.05
C HIS A 58 55.10 57.81 45.95
N SER A 59 56.28 57.72 46.59
CA SER A 59 57.06 56.47 46.61
C SER A 59 56.29 55.34 47.29
N ARG A 60 55.60 55.59 48.42
CA ARG A 60 54.71 54.59 49.04
C ARG A 60 53.56 54.18 48.12
N ALA A 61 52.94 55.11 47.38
CA ALA A 61 51.87 54.81 46.45
C ALA A 61 52.36 54.01 45.24
N VAL A 62 53.55 54.32 44.72
CA VAL A 62 54.20 53.54 43.64
C VAL A 62 54.52 52.13 44.13
N GLU A 63 55.07 51.98 45.34
CA GLU A 63 55.34 50.65 45.91
C GLU A 63 54.05 49.86 46.20
N ALA A 64 52.98 50.52 46.67
CA ALA A 64 51.66 49.90 46.82
C ALA A 64 51.07 49.48 45.47
N ALA A 65 51.17 50.32 44.44
CA ALA A 65 50.70 50.01 43.09
C ALA A 65 51.50 48.89 42.44
N LYS A 66 52.83 48.80 42.67
CA LYS A 66 53.65 47.66 42.23
C LYS A 66 53.20 46.36 42.89
N LYS A 67 53.00 46.36 44.22
CA LYS A 67 52.50 45.18 44.94
C LYS A 67 51.11 44.77 44.48
N GLU A 68 50.23 45.72 44.20
CA GLU A 68 48.90 45.44 43.68
C GLU A 68 48.96 44.92 42.24
N ALA A 69 49.83 45.46 41.38
CA ALA A 69 50.05 44.94 40.04
C ALA A 69 50.62 43.50 40.07
N GLU A 70 51.56 43.21 40.98
CA GLU A 70 52.04 41.85 41.23
C GLU A 70 50.88 40.93 41.66
N ARG A 71 50.03 41.37 42.59
CA ARG A 71 48.85 40.61 43.03
C ARG A 71 47.88 40.33 41.88
N VAL A 72 47.57 41.33 41.05
CA VAL A 72 46.70 41.20 39.88
C VAL A 72 47.30 40.24 38.85
N VAL A 73 48.62 40.29 38.62
CA VAL A 73 49.30 39.37 37.70
C VAL A 73 49.25 37.93 38.22
N GLU A 74 49.46 37.71 39.52
CA GLU A 74 49.36 36.38 40.12
C GLU A 74 47.91 35.84 40.11
N GLU A 75 46.91 36.69 40.38
CA GLU A 75 45.49 36.33 40.25
C GLU A 75 45.14 35.98 38.79
N ALA A 76 45.60 36.79 37.82
CA ALA A 76 45.37 36.53 36.40
C ALA A 76 46.05 35.24 35.92
N LYS A 77 47.25 34.90 36.43
CA LYS A 77 47.90 33.62 36.16
C LYS A 77 47.10 32.45 36.74
N ALA A 78 46.67 32.56 38.00
CA ALA A 78 45.86 31.52 38.63
C ALA A 78 44.49 31.34 37.96
N ASP A 79 43.87 32.42 37.48
CA ASP A 79 42.66 32.37 36.66
C ASP A 79 42.93 31.71 35.29
N ALA A 80 44.04 32.06 34.63
CA ALA A 80 44.42 31.46 33.35
C ALA A 80 44.66 29.94 33.48
N GLU A 81 45.31 29.50 34.55
CA GLU A 81 45.47 28.07 34.88
C GLU A 81 44.12 27.39 35.11
N ARG A 82 43.23 27.98 35.92
CA ARG A 82 41.88 27.45 36.12
C ARG A 82 41.08 27.35 34.83
N ILE A 83 41.15 28.36 33.97
CA ILE A 83 40.48 28.37 32.67
C ILE A 83 41.06 27.27 31.77
N ALA A 84 42.38 27.10 31.75
CA ALA A 84 43.03 26.03 30.99
C ALA A 84 42.61 24.64 31.49
N GLU A 85 42.55 24.43 32.81
CA GLU A 85 42.05 23.19 33.43
C GLU A 85 40.58 22.92 33.08
N GLN A 86 39.73 23.94 33.13
CA GLN A 86 38.32 23.82 32.74
C GLN A 86 38.16 23.46 31.26
N PHE A 87 38.92 24.11 30.36
CA PHE A 87 38.90 23.78 28.94
C PHE A 87 39.43 22.36 28.68
N GLN A 88 40.46 21.91 29.39
CA GLN A 88 40.95 20.53 29.28
C GLN A 88 39.90 19.53 29.77
N ALA A 89 39.23 19.81 30.89
CA ALA A 89 38.15 18.97 31.41
C ALA A 89 36.96 18.91 30.42
N GLN A 90 36.56 20.05 29.86
CA GLN A 90 35.50 20.11 28.85
C GLN A 90 35.89 19.38 27.57
N ALA A 91 37.12 19.57 27.07
CA ALA A 91 37.63 18.86 25.90
C ALA A 91 37.66 17.34 26.14
N GLY A 92 38.00 16.90 27.36
CA GLY A 92 37.91 15.50 27.77
C GLY A 92 36.49 14.94 27.71
N LEU A 93 35.51 15.70 28.24
CA LEU A 93 34.10 15.32 28.18
C LEU A 93 33.57 15.26 26.74
N GLU A 94 33.93 16.23 25.89
CA GLU A 94 33.55 16.25 24.48
C GLU A 94 34.19 15.09 23.70
N ALA A 95 35.47 14.79 23.97
CA ALA A 95 36.14 13.64 23.37
C ALA A 95 35.46 12.31 23.75
N GLU A 96 35.11 12.12 25.03
CA GLU A 96 34.38 10.93 25.47
C GLU A 96 32.96 10.86 24.88
N ARG A 97 32.27 12.01 24.76
CA ARG A 97 30.96 12.07 24.09
C ARG A 97 31.06 11.63 22.63
N ILE A 98 32.06 12.13 21.89
CA ILE A 98 32.30 11.78 20.49
C ILE A 98 32.65 10.29 20.37
N LYS A 99 33.52 9.77 21.24
CA LYS A 99 33.85 8.33 21.28
C LYS A 99 32.62 7.47 21.53
N ALA A 100 31.80 7.81 22.53
CA ALA A 100 30.60 7.06 22.86
C ALA A 100 29.57 7.10 21.73
N GLN A 101 29.43 8.24 21.04
CA GLN A 101 28.58 8.36 19.85
C GLN A 101 29.12 7.54 18.69
N GLY A 102 30.43 7.60 18.42
CA GLY A 102 31.09 6.82 17.38
C GLY A 102 30.97 5.31 17.61
N ALA A 103 31.13 4.85 18.85
CA ALA A 103 30.93 3.45 19.22
C ALA A 103 29.48 2.99 18.96
N ARG A 104 28.47 3.80 19.33
CA ARG A 104 27.07 3.52 19.01
C ARG A 104 26.82 3.48 17.50
N GLN A 105 27.41 4.41 16.74
CA GLN A 105 27.27 4.44 15.29
C GLN A 105 27.93 3.22 14.62
N ALA A 106 29.10 2.80 15.09
CA ALA A 106 29.77 1.60 14.62
C ALA A 106 28.92 0.34 14.86
N GLU A 107 28.27 0.24 16.03
CA GLU A 107 27.40 -0.89 16.35
C GLU A 107 26.11 -0.91 15.52
N LEU A 108 25.53 0.26 15.24
CA LEU A 108 24.41 0.39 14.31
C LEU A 108 24.81 -0.01 12.89
N MET A 109 25.98 0.45 12.40
CA MET A 109 26.51 0.05 11.09
C MET A 109 26.77 -1.46 11.03
N ARG A 110 27.33 -2.05 12.09
CA ARG A 110 27.54 -3.51 12.19
C ARG A 110 26.23 -4.28 12.11
N THR A 111 25.21 -3.82 12.82
CA THR A 111 23.88 -4.43 12.82
C THR A 111 23.23 -4.32 11.44
N GLN A 112 23.30 -3.16 10.80
CA GLN A 112 22.80 -2.94 9.45
C GLN A 112 23.52 -3.79 8.41
N LEU A 113 24.86 -3.89 8.47
CA LEU A 113 25.64 -4.75 7.59
C LEU A 113 25.28 -6.23 7.80
N THR A 114 25.13 -6.67 9.05
CA THR A 114 24.74 -8.06 9.35
C THR A 114 23.35 -8.37 8.79
N ARG A 115 22.42 -7.43 8.92
CA ARG A 115 21.07 -7.52 8.34
C ARG A 115 21.12 -7.62 6.82
N GLN A 116 21.82 -6.70 6.16
CA GLN A 116 21.99 -6.71 4.71
C GLN A 116 22.62 -8.01 4.22
N LEU A 117 23.67 -8.51 4.89
CA LEU A 117 24.30 -9.78 4.54
C LEU A 117 23.35 -10.97 4.70
N ARG A 118 22.47 -10.96 5.72
CA ARG A 118 21.45 -12.01 5.90
C ARG A 118 20.42 -11.98 4.78
N LEU A 119 19.97 -10.79 4.36
CA LEU A 119 19.07 -10.63 3.22
C LEU A 119 19.71 -11.12 1.92
N GLU A 120 20.92 -10.67 1.61
CA GLU A 120 21.65 -11.07 0.40
C GLU A 120 21.89 -12.59 0.37
N LEU A 121 22.36 -13.16 1.48
CA LEU A 121 22.54 -14.61 1.61
C LEU A 121 21.21 -15.36 1.51
N GLY A 122 20.14 -14.81 2.09
CA GLY A 122 18.79 -15.36 2.02
C GLY A 122 18.26 -15.43 0.59
N HIS A 123 18.34 -14.31 -0.14
CA HIS A 123 17.95 -14.26 -1.55
C HIS A 123 18.76 -15.23 -2.40
N GLU A 124 20.08 -15.29 -2.20
CA GLU A 124 20.94 -16.21 -2.93
C GLU A 124 20.62 -17.68 -2.61
N SER A 125 20.31 -17.98 -1.34
CA SER A 125 19.89 -19.32 -0.91
C SER A 125 18.57 -19.74 -1.55
N VAL A 126 17.57 -18.85 -1.58
CA VAL A 126 16.27 -19.12 -2.24
C VAL A 126 16.44 -19.25 -3.75
N ARG A 127 17.30 -18.43 -4.37
CA ARG A 127 17.64 -18.54 -5.80
C ARG A 127 18.23 -19.91 -6.12
N GLN A 128 19.21 -20.35 -5.33
CA GLN A 128 19.85 -21.66 -5.50
C GLN A 128 18.89 -22.81 -5.22
N ALA A 129 18.04 -22.69 -4.19
CA ALA A 129 16.98 -23.66 -3.92
C ALA A 129 15.99 -23.74 -5.09
N GLY A 130 15.62 -22.61 -5.70
CA GLY A 130 14.78 -22.55 -6.89
C GLY A 130 15.40 -23.27 -8.09
N GLU A 131 16.72 -23.13 -8.31
CA GLU A 131 17.44 -23.91 -9.33
C GLU A 131 17.46 -25.41 -9.04
N LEU A 132 17.71 -25.80 -7.79
CA LEU A 132 17.69 -27.21 -7.38
C LEU A 132 16.30 -27.83 -7.57
N VAL A 133 15.24 -27.12 -7.18
CA VAL A 133 13.85 -27.55 -7.37
C VAL A 133 13.53 -27.67 -8.86
N ARG A 134 13.90 -26.68 -9.68
CA ARG A 134 13.72 -26.73 -11.15
C ARG A 134 14.40 -27.94 -11.77
N ASN A 135 15.62 -28.27 -11.33
CA ASN A 135 16.34 -29.44 -11.82
C ASN A 135 15.70 -30.74 -11.34
N TYR A 136 15.19 -30.78 -10.11
CA TYR A 136 14.50 -31.95 -9.56
C TYR A 136 13.19 -32.26 -10.30
N VAL A 137 12.38 -31.25 -10.61
CA VAL A 137 11.08 -31.42 -11.32
C VAL A 137 11.21 -31.51 -12.85
N ALA A 138 12.42 -31.39 -13.38
CA ALA A 138 12.71 -31.70 -14.78
C ALA A 138 12.42 -33.18 -15.09
N ASP A 139 12.60 -34.07 -14.10
CA ASP A 139 12.23 -35.48 -14.17
C ASP A 139 10.69 -35.65 -14.02
N PRO A 140 10.01 -36.28 -15.01
CA PRO A 140 8.58 -36.57 -14.93
C PRO A 140 8.15 -37.36 -13.69
N GLU A 141 8.97 -38.31 -13.20
CA GLU A 141 8.62 -39.11 -12.01
C GLU A 141 8.58 -38.23 -10.75
N GLN A 142 9.58 -37.36 -10.59
CA GLN A 142 9.64 -36.43 -9.46
C GLN A 142 8.53 -35.38 -9.52
N ARG A 143 8.19 -34.91 -10.72
CA ARG A 143 7.05 -34.01 -10.93
C ARG A 143 5.74 -34.68 -10.54
N SER A 144 5.51 -35.92 -10.96
CA SER A 144 4.35 -36.71 -10.57
C SER A 144 4.27 -36.88 -9.05
N SER A 145 5.38 -37.20 -8.39
CA SER A 145 5.42 -37.34 -6.92
C SER A 145 5.02 -36.08 -6.16
N THR A 146 5.24 -34.90 -6.78
CA THR A 146 4.85 -33.61 -6.18
C THR A 146 3.34 -33.41 -6.26
N VAL A 147 2.72 -33.82 -7.37
CA VAL A 147 1.26 -33.85 -7.51
C VAL A 147 0.67 -34.82 -6.50
N ASP A 148 1.21 -36.04 -6.40
CA ASP A 148 0.70 -37.06 -5.47
C ASP A 148 0.74 -36.60 -4.01
N ARG A 149 1.85 -35.97 -3.60
CA ARG A 149 1.99 -35.38 -2.25
C ARG A 149 0.96 -34.29 -2.00
N PHE A 150 0.68 -33.44 -2.98
CA PHE A 150 -0.35 -32.41 -2.83
C PHE A 150 -1.76 -33.02 -2.77
N LEU A 151 -2.04 -34.09 -3.53
CA LEU A 151 -3.29 -34.82 -3.42
C LEU A 151 -3.46 -35.47 -2.03
N ASP A 152 -2.36 -35.94 -1.41
CA ASP A 152 -2.37 -36.42 -0.02
C ASP A 152 -2.71 -35.28 0.96
N GLU A 153 -2.04 -34.13 0.84
CA GLU A 153 -2.31 -32.94 1.66
C GLU A 153 -3.77 -32.47 1.50
N LEU A 154 -4.29 -32.48 0.28
CA LEU A 154 -5.67 -32.09 -0.01
C LEU A 154 -6.69 -33.07 0.61
N ASP A 155 -6.40 -34.36 0.61
CA ASP A 155 -7.25 -35.39 1.23
C ASP A 155 -7.33 -35.23 2.75
N GLU A 156 -6.24 -34.79 3.39
CA GLU A 156 -6.21 -34.46 4.83
C GLU A 156 -7.07 -33.24 5.20
N MET A 157 -7.37 -32.35 4.25
CA MET A 157 -8.20 -31.16 4.47
C MET A 157 -9.71 -31.47 4.50
N ALA A 158 -10.15 -32.65 4.07
CA ALA A 158 -11.56 -33.01 4.00
C ALA A 158 -12.13 -33.41 5.39
N PRO A 159 -13.36 -32.99 5.75
CA PRO A 159 -14.32 -32.18 4.98
C PRO A 159 -14.27 -30.69 5.33
N SER A 160 -14.28 -29.81 4.32
CA SER A 160 -14.59 -28.38 4.48
C SER A 160 -15.99 -28.10 3.96
N ALA A 161 -16.90 -27.60 4.80
CA ALA A 161 -18.27 -27.29 4.41
C ALA A 161 -18.35 -25.99 3.60
N SER A 162 -17.79 -25.97 2.38
CA SER A 162 -17.95 -24.88 1.43
C SER A 162 -19.07 -25.21 0.44
N GLU A 163 -20.16 -24.45 0.50
CA GLU A 163 -21.20 -24.45 -0.55
C GLU A 163 -20.69 -23.64 -1.74
N VAL A 164 -20.67 -24.23 -2.93
CA VAL A 164 -20.28 -23.54 -4.15
C VAL A 164 -21.50 -22.77 -4.68
N GLU A 165 -21.43 -21.44 -4.66
CA GLU A 165 -22.52 -20.58 -5.13
C GLU A 165 -22.54 -20.53 -6.66
N TYR A 166 -23.73 -20.67 -7.27
CA TYR A 166 -23.88 -20.63 -8.74
C TYR A 166 -23.45 -19.25 -9.30
N PRO A 167 -22.73 -19.19 -10.43
CA PRO A 167 -22.12 -17.93 -10.92
C PRO A 167 -23.11 -16.79 -11.11
N VAL A 168 -24.28 -17.08 -11.68
CA VAL A 168 -25.34 -16.08 -11.92
C VAL A 168 -25.96 -15.61 -10.60
N LEU A 169 -26.06 -16.48 -9.59
CA LEU A 169 -26.56 -16.11 -8.28
C LEU A 169 -25.57 -15.19 -7.55
N ALA A 170 -24.27 -15.43 -7.66
CA ALA A 170 -23.23 -14.63 -7.01
C ALA A 170 -23.28 -13.14 -7.42
N LYS A 171 -23.62 -12.83 -8.68
CA LYS A 171 -23.79 -11.45 -9.18
C LYS A 171 -25.06 -10.77 -8.66
N MET A 172 -26.05 -11.52 -8.20
CA MET A 172 -27.40 -11.03 -7.88
C MET A 172 -27.62 -10.76 -6.38
N ARG A 173 -28.38 -9.70 -6.07
CA ARG A 173 -28.85 -9.45 -4.70
C ARG A 173 -29.95 -10.44 -4.31
N SER A 174 -30.25 -10.54 -3.01
CA SER A 174 -31.14 -11.57 -2.44
C SER A 174 -32.51 -11.69 -3.12
N ALA A 175 -33.20 -10.58 -3.42
CA ALA A 175 -34.50 -10.62 -4.08
C ALA A 175 -34.41 -11.14 -5.52
N SER A 176 -33.36 -10.77 -6.26
CA SER A 176 -33.14 -11.25 -7.62
C SER A 176 -32.73 -12.73 -7.63
N ARG A 177 -31.90 -13.17 -6.68
CA ARG A 177 -31.54 -14.59 -6.50
C ARG A 177 -32.78 -15.47 -6.28
N GLN A 178 -33.64 -15.08 -5.34
CA GLN A 178 -34.88 -15.82 -5.07
C GLN A 178 -35.81 -15.85 -6.29
N THR A 179 -35.94 -14.72 -6.98
CA THR A 179 -36.75 -14.64 -8.20
C THR A 179 -36.19 -15.51 -9.31
N LEU A 180 -34.87 -15.53 -9.53
CA LEU A 180 -34.23 -16.37 -10.54
C LEU A 180 -34.48 -17.85 -10.25
N LEU A 181 -34.31 -18.29 -9.00
CA LEU A 181 -34.60 -19.67 -8.60
C LEU A 181 -36.05 -20.06 -8.90
N ALA A 182 -37.02 -19.23 -8.49
CA ALA A 182 -38.43 -19.48 -8.78
C ALA A 182 -38.74 -19.48 -10.29
N LEU A 183 -38.03 -18.67 -11.07
CA LEU A 183 -38.18 -18.64 -12.52
C LEU A 183 -37.60 -19.90 -13.18
N VAL A 184 -36.48 -20.43 -12.68
CA VAL A 184 -35.90 -21.70 -13.12
C VAL A 184 -36.83 -22.85 -12.80
N ASP A 185 -37.40 -22.92 -11.58
CA ASP A 185 -38.41 -23.93 -11.22
C ASP A 185 -39.60 -23.87 -12.17
N ARG A 186 -40.08 -22.66 -12.48
CA ARG A 186 -41.19 -22.47 -13.43
C ARG A 186 -40.83 -22.86 -14.86
N PHE A 187 -39.58 -22.63 -15.27
CA PHE A 187 -39.09 -23.10 -16.56
C PHE A 187 -39.09 -24.63 -16.62
N GLU A 188 -38.58 -25.32 -15.59
CA GLU A 188 -38.55 -26.79 -15.56
C GLU A 188 -39.97 -27.39 -15.64
N GLU A 189 -40.96 -26.79 -14.96
CA GLU A 189 -42.37 -27.18 -15.10
C GLU A 189 -42.90 -27.06 -16.53
N ILE A 190 -42.59 -25.96 -17.22
CA ILE A 190 -43.03 -25.72 -18.61
C ILE A 190 -42.29 -26.65 -19.57
N ALA A 191 -40.98 -26.81 -19.36
CA ALA A 191 -40.09 -27.56 -20.23
C ALA A 191 -40.36 -29.07 -20.22
N ALA A 192 -40.90 -29.61 -19.13
CA ALA A 192 -41.27 -31.02 -19.00
C ALA A 192 -42.17 -31.52 -20.14
N ASP A 193 -43.07 -30.66 -20.65
CA ASP A 193 -44.04 -31.01 -21.70
C ASP A 193 -43.58 -30.60 -23.12
N LEU A 194 -42.44 -29.92 -23.26
CA LEU A 194 -41.90 -29.47 -24.56
C LEU A 194 -41.05 -30.57 -25.20
N ASP A 195 -41.06 -30.65 -26.53
CA ASP A 195 -40.09 -31.42 -27.30
C ASP A 195 -38.82 -30.60 -27.60
N ASP A 196 -37.81 -31.23 -28.21
CA ASP A 196 -36.50 -30.61 -28.44
C ASP A 196 -36.52 -29.45 -29.45
N ASP A 197 -37.49 -29.44 -30.37
CA ASP A 197 -37.68 -28.35 -31.33
C ASP A 197 -38.40 -27.17 -30.67
N ALA A 198 -39.38 -27.44 -29.80
CA ALA A 198 -40.02 -26.44 -28.97
C ALA A 198 -39.05 -25.82 -27.95
N LEU A 199 -38.10 -26.59 -27.40
CA LEU A 199 -37.03 -26.05 -26.54
C LEU A 199 -36.10 -25.09 -27.29
N SER A 200 -35.71 -25.42 -28.53
CA SER A 200 -34.94 -24.50 -29.36
C SER A 200 -35.72 -23.23 -29.69
N THR A 201 -37.01 -23.37 -30.05
CA THR A 201 -37.90 -22.24 -30.31
C THR A 201 -38.04 -21.35 -29.07
N LEU A 202 -38.22 -21.97 -27.90
CA LEU A 202 -38.28 -21.25 -26.63
C LEU A 202 -37.01 -20.46 -26.34
N ALA A 203 -35.83 -21.06 -26.56
CA ALA A 203 -34.56 -20.38 -26.37
C ALA A 203 -34.41 -19.17 -27.30
N ASP A 204 -34.75 -19.32 -28.58
CA ASP A 204 -34.68 -18.25 -29.59
C ASP A 204 -35.67 -17.12 -29.30
N ASP A 205 -36.89 -17.46 -28.87
CA ASP A 205 -37.92 -16.50 -28.46
C ASP A 205 -37.46 -15.68 -27.26
N LEU A 206 -36.96 -16.34 -26.20
CA LEU A 206 -36.48 -15.67 -25.00
C LEU A 206 -35.26 -14.79 -25.32
N ALA A 207 -34.32 -15.25 -26.13
CA ALA A 207 -33.18 -14.45 -26.57
C ALA A 207 -33.60 -13.20 -27.36
N SER A 208 -34.55 -13.35 -28.28
CA SER A 208 -35.12 -12.22 -29.03
C SER A 208 -35.75 -11.18 -28.10
N VAL A 209 -36.41 -11.63 -27.03
CA VAL A 209 -36.98 -10.75 -26.01
C VAL A 209 -35.89 -10.10 -25.16
N VAL A 210 -34.82 -10.81 -24.80
CA VAL A 210 -33.67 -10.20 -24.12
C VAL A 210 -33.08 -9.08 -24.98
N ASN A 211 -32.89 -9.30 -26.29
CA ASN A 211 -32.39 -8.27 -27.20
C ASN A 211 -33.32 -7.03 -27.23
N LEU A 212 -34.64 -7.23 -27.26
CA LEU A 212 -35.63 -6.15 -27.12
C LEU A 212 -35.46 -5.38 -25.80
N LEU A 213 -35.34 -6.09 -24.67
CA LEU A 213 -35.18 -5.48 -23.35
C LEU A 213 -33.86 -4.71 -23.22
N ASN A 214 -32.81 -5.19 -23.86
CA ASN A 214 -31.49 -4.57 -23.86
C ASN A 214 -31.49 -3.26 -24.65
N ARG A 215 -32.20 -3.27 -25.79
CA ARG A 215 -32.34 -2.10 -26.66
C ARG A 215 -33.27 -1.04 -26.07
N GLU A 216 -34.40 -1.47 -25.52
CA GLU A 216 -35.48 -0.59 -25.05
C GLU A 216 -35.43 -0.41 -23.52
N ILE A 217 -34.38 0.27 -23.04
CA ILE A 217 -34.09 0.47 -21.60
C ILE A 217 -35.29 1.03 -20.82
N VAL A 218 -36.10 1.89 -21.45
CA VAL A 218 -37.30 2.49 -20.83
C VAL A 218 -38.36 1.43 -20.54
N VAL A 219 -38.55 0.47 -21.46
CA VAL A 219 -39.48 -0.66 -21.28
C VAL A 219 -38.99 -1.54 -20.14
N THR A 220 -37.71 -1.92 -20.14
CA THR A 220 -37.11 -2.75 -19.09
C THR A 220 -37.23 -2.11 -17.72
N ARG A 221 -36.98 -0.80 -17.63
CA ARG A 221 -37.18 -0.04 -16.39
C ARG A 221 -38.62 -0.08 -15.91
N TYR A 222 -39.60 0.01 -16.81
CA TYR A 222 -41.02 -0.09 -16.43
C TYR A 222 -41.41 -1.50 -15.98
N LEU A 223 -40.90 -2.52 -16.65
CA LEU A 223 -41.15 -3.94 -16.34
C LEU A 223 -40.53 -4.39 -15.00
N THR A 224 -39.54 -3.66 -14.50
CA THR A 224 -38.85 -3.95 -13.23
C THR A 224 -39.25 -3.04 -12.06
N VAL A 225 -40.19 -2.11 -12.27
CA VAL A 225 -40.68 -1.24 -11.18
C VAL A 225 -41.29 -2.10 -10.06
N PRO A 226 -40.80 -2.02 -8.82
CA PRO A 226 -41.40 -2.74 -7.70
C PRO A 226 -42.81 -2.22 -7.43
N ALA A 227 -43.82 -3.08 -7.60
CA ALA A 227 -45.22 -2.76 -7.32
C ALA A 227 -45.91 -4.00 -6.77
N GLU A 228 -46.88 -3.81 -5.86
CA GLU A 228 -47.68 -4.89 -5.28
C GLU A 228 -48.55 -5.59 -6.34
N ASP A 229 -49.04 -4.83 -7.33
CA ASP A 229 -49.79 -5.36 -8.47
C ASP A 229 -48.93 -5.34 -9.75
N ALA A 230 -48.72 -6.53 -10.31
CA ALA A 230 -47.97 -6.72 -11.55
C ALA A 230 -48.83 -6.66 -12.82
N ALA A 231 -50.16 -6.54 -12.72
CA ALA A 231 -51.08 -6.66 -13.85
C ALA A 231 -50.76 -5.71 -15.02
N ALA A 232 -50.38 -4.47 -14.71
CA ALA A 232 -49.99 -3.47 -15.72
C ALA A 232 -48.71 -3.87 -16.46
N ARG A 233 -47.72 -4.43 -15.76
CA ARG A 233 -46.45 -4.87 -16.36
C ARG A 233 -46.67 -6.13 -17.21
N ILE A 234 -47.49 -7.06 -16.73
CA ILE A 234 -47.90 -8.26 -17.48
C ILE A 234 -48.63 -7.86 -18.78
N THR A 235 -49.60 -6.95 -18.69
CA THR A 235 -50.34 -6.46 -19.87
C THR A 235 -49.40 -5.78 -20.88
N LEU A 236 -48.39 -5.04 -20.39
CA LEU A 236 -47.40 -4.41 -21.27
C LEU A 236 -46.58 -5.47 -22.02
N ILE A 237 -45.99 -6.45 -21.32
CA ILE A 237 -45.16 -7.46 -21.99
C ILE A 237 -46.00 -8.31 -22.96
N GLU A 238 -47.22 -8.68 -22.60
CA GLU A 238 -48.14 -9.40 -23.49
C GLU A 238 -48.40 -8.62 -24.78
N ARG A 239 -48.74 -7.33 -24.67
CA ARG A 239 -48.98 -6.50 -25.86
C ARG A 239 -47.76 -6.34 -26.75
N LEU A 240 -46.56 -6.39 -26.18
CA LEU A 240 -45.32 -6.24 -26.94
C LEU A 240 -44.93 -7.50 -27.70
N VAL A 241 -45.21 -8.70 -27.14
CA VAL A 241 -44.63 -9.95 -27.67
C VAL A 241 -45.63 -11.05 -28.01
N SER A 242 -46.92 -10.94 -27.67
CA SER A 242 -47.90 -12.04 -27.82
C SER A 242 -48.08 -12.58 -29.25
N ASP A 243 -47.80 -11.77 -30.27
CA ASP A 243 -47.85 -12.18 -31.69
C ASP A 243 -46.47 -12.51 -32.27
N LYS A 244 -45.42 -12.46 -31.44
CA LYS A 244 -44.01 -12.64 -31.82
C LYS A 244 -43.37 -13.88 -31.23
N VAL A 245 -43.82 -14.33 -30.06
CA VAL A 245 -43.24 -15.47 -29.34
C VAL A 245 -44.28 -16.55 -29.07
N GLY A 246 -43.83 -17.78 -28.88
CA GLY A 246 -44.66 -18.91 -28.50
C GLY A 246 -45.27 -18.78 -27.10
N GLU A 247 -46.32 -19.55 -26.85
CA GLU A 247 -47.00 -19.60 -25.54
C GLU A 247 -46.07 -19.99 -24.37
N PRO A 248 -45.12 -20.95 -24.51
CA PRO A 248 -44.16 -21.26 -23.45
C PRO A 248 -43.31 -20.05 -23.04
N ALA A 249 -42.78 -19.31 -24.03
CA ALA A 249 -42.00 -18.10 -23.79
C ALA A 249 -42.83 -17.04 -23.08
N LEU A 250 -44.07 -16.80 -23.54
CA LEU A 250 -44.98 -15.84 -22.92
C LEU A 250 -45.27 -16.17 -21.45
N ASN A 251 -45.44 -17.45 -21.11
CA ASN A 251 -45.68 -17.89 -19.74
C ASN A 251 -44.48 -17.68 -18.81
N ILE A 252 -43.25 -17.87 -19.31
CA ILE A 252 -42.01 -17.54 -18.58
C ILE A 252 -41.91 -16.02 -18.39
N LEU A 253 -42.17 -15.23 -19.43
CA LEU A 253 -42.11 -13.77 -19.37
C LEU A 253 -43.14 -13.17 -18.39
N ARG A 254 -44.36 -13.71 -18.36
CA ARG A 254 -45.38 -13.35 -17.36
C ARG A 254 -44.85 -13.56 -15.94
N SER A 255 -44.23 -14.71 -15.70
CA SER A 255 -43.66 -15.06 -14.40
C SER A 255 -42.51 -14.11 -14.03
N ALA A 256 -41.57 -13.89 -14.96
CA ALA A 256 -40.41 -13.01 -14.77
C ALA A 256 -40.82 -11.54 -14.49
N VAL A 257 -41.79 -11.01 -15.21
CA VAL A 257 -42.27 -9.62 -15.06
C VAL A 257 -43.17 -9.45 -13.81
N SER A 258 -43.82 -10.52 -13.37
CA SER A 258 -44.61 -10.50 -12.13
C SER A 258 -43.74 -10.42 -10.88
N ALA A 259 -42.51 -10.91 -10.96
CA ALA A 259 -41.61 -11.01 -9.83
C ALA A 259 -40.88 -9.69 -9.50
N ARG A 260 -40.10 -9.72 -8.42
CA ARG A 260 -39.36 -8.56 -7.90
C ARG A 260 -37.87 -8.68 -8.21
N TRP A 261 -37.34 -7.66 -8.86
CA TRP A 261 -35.92 -7.55 -9.21
C TRP A 261 -35.23 -6.46 -8.38
N SER A 262 -33.96 -6.68 -8.07
CA SER A 262 -33.14 -5.75 -7.29
C SER A 262 -32.45 -4.70 -8.18
N ALA A 263 -32.20 -5.04 -9.44
CA ALA A 263 -31.73 -4.14 -10.48
C ALA A 263 -32.53 -4.36 -11.78
N ASN A 264 -32.56 -3.34 -12.65
CA ASN A 264 -33.30 -3.41 -13.90
C ASN A 264 -32.73 -4.48 -14.86
N ASP A 265 -31.40 -4.63 -14.85
CA ASP A 265 -30.70 -5.56 -15.75
C ASP A 265 -30.87 -7.03 -15.31
N ASP A 266 -31.21 -7.27 -14.04
CA ASP A 266 -31.40 -8.63 -13.51
C ASP A 266 -32.55 -9.38 -14.22
N LEU A 267 -33.61 -8.66 -14.66
CA LEU A 267 -34.72 -9.25 -15.41
C LEU A 267 -34.23 -9.84 -16.73
N ALA A 268 -33.45 -9.08 -17.49
CA ALA A 268 -32.94 -9.52 -18.78
C ALA A 268 -31.90 -10.63 -18.61
N ALA A 269 -31.02 -10.53 -17.61
CA ALA A 269 -30.05 -11.57 -17.27
C ALA A 269 -30.73 -12.89 -16.86
N ALA A 270 -31.85 -12.83 -16.14
CA ALA A 270 -32.61 -14.02 -15.77
C ALA A 270 -33.31 -14.68 -16.95
N ILE A 271 -33.92 -13.89 -17.85
CA ILE A 271 -34.53 -14.42 -19.08
C ILE A 271 -33.46 -15.06 -19.97
N GLU A 272 -32.29 -14.42 -20.08
CA GLU A 272 -31.12 -14.96 -20.79
C GLU A 272 -30.64 -16.28 -20.17
N HIS A 273 -30.58 -16.36 -18.84
CA HIS A 273 -30.25 -17.59 -18.13
C HIS A 273 -31.25 -18.71 -18.48
N VAL A 274 -32.55 -18.44 -18.47
CA VAL A 274 -33.57 -19.42 -18.83
C VAL A 274 -33.48 -19.85 -20.30
N ALA A 275 -33.17 -18.92 -21.21
CA ALA A 275 -32.93 -19.24 -22.62
C ALA A 275 -31.75 -20.23 -22.78
N ARG A 276 -30.66 -20.01 -22.05
CA ARG A 276 -29.51 -20.94 -21.99
C ARG A 276 -29.90 -22.29 -21.40
N GLN A 277 -30.67 -22.30 -20.31
CA GLN A 277 -31.16 -23.54 -19.68
C GLN A 277 -32.01 -24.38 -20.66
N ALA A 278 -32.81 -23.74 -21.53
CA ALA A 278 -33.59 -24.44 -22.55
C ALA A 278 -32.70 -25.19 -23.57
N LEU A 279 -31.63 -24.55 -24.06
CA LEU A 279 -30.66 -25.21 -24.94
C LEU A 279 -29.85 -26.29 -24.23
N LEU A 280 -29.48 -26.06 -22.96
CA LEU A 280 -28.76 -27.05 -22.17
C LEU A 280 -29.63 -28.27 -21.81
N LEU A 281 -30.92 -28.08 -21.55
CA LEU A 281 -31.87 -29.18 -21.37
C LEU A 281 -31.99 -30.03 -22.64
N LYS A 282 -31.98 -29.40 -23.82
CA LYS A 282 -31.94 -30.12 -25.09
C LYS A 282 -30.66 -30.96 -25.21
N ALA A 283 -29.50 -30.43 -24.83
CA ALA A 283 -28.24 -31.19 -24.82
C ALA A 283 -28.28 -32.35 -23.82
N GLU A 284 -28.89 -32.13 -22.66
CA GLU A 284 -29.09 -33.15 -21.62
C GLU A 284 -29.95 -34.31 -22.13
N ARG A 285 -31.09 -34.02 -22.77
CA ARG A 285 -31.98 -35.03 -23.38
C ARG A 285 -31.33 -35.82 -24.50
N ALA A 286 -30.47 -35.16 -25.28
CA ALA A 286 -29.68 -35.80 -26.34
C ALA A 286 -28.53 -36.67 -25.78
N GLY A 287 -28.15 -36.49 -24.52
CA GLY A 287 -26.98 -37.15 -23.92
C GLY A 287 -25.64 -36.48 -24.27
N ASP A 288 -25.69 -35.29 -24.85
CA ASP A 288 -24.53 -34.56 -25.39
C ASP A 288 -24.02 -33.46 -24.42
N ILE A 289 -24.63 -33.29 -23.25
CA ILE A 289 -24.29 -32.18 -22.32
C ILE A 289 -22.81 -32.15 -21.92
N ALA A 290 -22.17 -33.30 -21.76
CA ALA A 290 -20.74 -33.38 -21.45
C ALA A 290 -19.86 -32.94 -22.63
N GLU A 291 -20.26 -33.25 -23.87
CA GLU A 291 -19.57 -32.74 -25.06
C GLU A 291 -19.73 -31.22 -25.17
N VAL A 292 -20.95 -30.71 -24.93
CA VAL A 292 -21.23 -29.27 -24.96
C VAL A 292 -20.38 -28.53 -23.92
N GLU A 293 -20.33 -29.03 -22.69
CA GLU A 293 -19.47 -28.52 -21.62
C GLU A 293 -18.00 -28.44 -22.05
N ASP A 294 -17.43 -29.55 -22.53
CA ASP A 294 -16.03 -29.62 -22.98
C ASP A 294 -15.74 -28.61 -24.09
N GLN A 295 -16.65 -28.45 -25.05
CA GLN A 295 -16.49 -27.52 -26.16
C GLN A 295 -16.59 -26.06 -25.72
N LEU A 296 -17.50 -25.71 -24.80
CA LEU A 296 -17.60 -24.36 -24.23
C LEU A 296 -16.33 -23.98 -23.47
N PHE A 297 -15.80 -24.88 -22.64
CA PHE A 297 -14.53 -24.66 -21.94
C PHE A 297 -13.34 -24.55 -22.87
N ARG A 298 -13.30 -25.38 -23.93
CA ARG A 298 -12.28 -25.27 -24.96
C ARG A 298 -12.34 -23.90 -25.65
N PHE A 299 -13.54 -23.40 -25.95
CA PHE A 299 -13.70 -22.09 -26.58
C PHE A 299 -13.31 -20.95 -25.65
N SER A 300 -13.68 -21.00 -24.36
CA SER A 300 -13.21 -20.04 -23.34
C SER A 300 -11.69 -19.94 -23.31
N ARG A 301 -10.96 -21.08 -23.27
CA ARG A 301 -9.48 -21.08 -23.33
C ARG A 301 -8.93 -20.49 -24.63
N VAL A 302 -9.62 -20.67 -25.75
CA VAL A 302 -9.23 -20.05 -27.04
C VAL A 302 -9.36 -18.53 -26.97
N LEU A 303 -10.43 -18.00 -26.36
CA LEU A 303 -10.61 -16.57 -26.18
C LEU A 303 -9.55 -15.97 -25.25
N ASP A 304 -9.25 -16.65 -24.13
CA ASP A 304 -8.17 -16.25 -23.22
C ASP A 304 -6.80 -16.21 -23.90
N ALA A 305 -6.49 -17.23 -24.71
CA ALA A 305 -5.25 -17.30 -25.46
C ALA A 305 -5.19 -16.33 -26.66
N GLN A 306 -6.33 -15.78 -27.09
CA GLN A 306 -6.44 -14.87 -28.24
C GLN A 306 -7.13 -13.56 -27.85
N PRO A 307 -6.45 -12.64 -27.11
CA PRO A 307 -7.06 -11.41 -26.60
C PRO A 307 -7.66 -10.53 -27.69
N ARG A 308 -7.09 -10.53 -28.91
CA ARG A 308 -7.64 -9.78 -30.05
C ARG A 308 -9.01 -10.29 -30.47
N LEU A 309 -9.20 -11.61 -30.48
CA LEU A 309 -10.49 -12.21 -30.82
C LEU A 309 -11.52 -11.88 -29.74
N ALA A 310 -11.14 -12.06 -28.47
CA ALA A 310 -11.97 -11.73 -27.33
C ALA A 310 -12.47 -10.27 -27.37
N ILE A 311 -11.58 -9.31 -27.66
CA ILE A 311 -11.93 -7.89 -27.83
C ILE A 311 -12.91 -7.68 -29.00
N LEU A 312 -12.71 -8.34 -30.15
CA LEU A 312 -13.59 -8.18 -31.31
C LEU A 312 -15.00 -8.74 -31.06
N LEU A 313 -15.10 -9.86 -30.32
CA LEU A 313 -16.41 -10.42 -29.93
C LEU A 313 -17.07 -9.63 -28.80
N GLY A 314 -16.28 -9.01 -27.92
CA GLY A 314 -16.72 -8.13 -26.85
C GLY A 314 -17.05 -6.69 -27.27
N ASP A 315 -16.77 -6.30 -28.52
CA ASP A 315 -16.98 -4.93 -28.99
C ASP A 315 -18.48 -4.61 -29.21
N TYR A 316 -19.15 -4.19 -28.15
CA TYR A 316 -20.56 -3.82 -28.19
C TYR A 316 -20.86 -2.56 -29.03
N ALA A 317 -19.85 -1.80 -29.46
CA ALA A 317 -20.05 -0.68 -30.40
C ALA A 317 -20.29 -1.17 -31.83
N THR A 318 -19.81 -2.37 -32.16
CA THR A 318 -20.06 -3.05 -33.43
C THR A 318 -21.43 -3.75 -33.39
N PRO A 319 -22.24 -3.73 -34.47
CA PRO A 319 -23.51 -4.44 -34.51
C PRO A 319 -23.37 -5.93 -34.18
N ALA A 320 -24.28 -6.48 -33.36
CA ALA A 320 -24.25 -7.87 -32.92
C ALA A 320 -24.20 -8.86 -34.10
N GLU A 321 -24.92 -8.58 -35.19
CA GLU A 321 -24.91 -9.40 -36.42
C GLU A 321 -23.51 -9.59 -37.01
N ASP A 322 -22.66 -8.56 -36.93
CA ASP A 322 -21.29 -8.61 -37.45
C ASP A 322 -20.39 -9.48 -36.56
N ARG A 323 -20.58 -9.42 -35.24
CA ARG A 323 -19.86 -10.24 -34.26
C ARG A 323 -20.27 -11.71 -34.34
N VAL A 324 -21.58 -11.97 -34.39
CA VAL A 324 -22.15 -13.32 -34.59
C VAL A 324 -21.65 -13.93 -35.91
N ARG A 325 -21.56 -13.12 -36.98
CA ARG A 325 -21.00 -13.58 -38.26
C ARG A 325 -19.51 -13.88 -38.18
N LEU A 326 -18.74 -13.10 -37.43
CA LEU A 326 -17.32 -13.38 -37.17
C LEU A 326 -17.15 -14.69 -36.41
N GLU A 327 -17.88 -14.87 -35.31
CA GLU A 327 -17.84 -16.08 -34.50
C GLU A 327 -18.24 -17.32 -35.30
N ARG A 328 -19.34 -17.24 -36.05
CA ARG A 328 -19.77 -18.32 -36.94
C ARG A 328 -18.67 -18.75 -37.91
N LYS A 329 -18.01 -17.78 -38.56
CA LYS A 329 -16.88 -18.08 -39.47
C LYS A 329 -15.74 -18.78 -38.73
N ILE A 330 -15.43 -18.37 -37.51
CA ILE A 330 -14.36 -18.97 -36.72
C ILE A 330 -14.71 -20.42 -36.35
N LEU A 331 -15.92 -20.65 -35.87
CA LEU A 331 -16.40 -21.99 -35.51
C LEU A 331 -16.44 -22.93 -36.73
N GLU A 332 -16.86 -22.43 -37.90
CA GLU A 332 -16.84 -23.19 -39.16
C GLU A 332 -15.40 -23.55 -39.60
N HIS A 333 -14.43 -22.65 -39.44
CA HIS A 333 -13.04 -22.90 -39.80
C HIS A 333 -12.28 -23.74 -38.75
N ALA A 334 -12.69 -23.70 -37.49
CA ALA A 334 -12.06 -24.42 -36.39
C ALA A 334 -12.30 -25.94 -36.43
N GLY A 335 -13.25 -26.42 -37.25
CA GLY A 335 -13.42 -27.83 -37.59
C GLY A 335 -14.87 -28.29 -37.64
N THR A 336 -15.14 -29.36 -38.39
CA THR A 336 -16.46 -29.95 -38.64
C THR A 336 -17.11 -30.68 -37.45
N ASN A 337 -16.59 -30.52 -36.23
CA ASN A 337 -16.99 -31.33 -35.07
C ASN A 337 -17.57 -30.50 -33.92
N ALA A 338 -17.96 -29.24 -34.18
CA ALA A 338 -18.67 -28.43 -33.18
C ALA A 338 -20.11 -28.93 -33.04
N ASN A 339 -20.52 -29.21 -31.80
CA ASN A 339 -21.88 -29.63 -31.50
C ASN A 339 -22.84 -28.45 -31.81
N PRO A 340 -23.94 -28.67 -32.55
CA PRO A 340 -24.88 -27.60 -32.93
C PRO A 340 -25.40 -26.79 -31.74
N ILE A 341 -25.58 -27.41 -30.58
CA ILE A 341 -26.06 -26.75 -29.36
C ILE A 341 -24.97 -25.83 -28.79
N THR A 342 -23.71 -26.25 -28.83
CA THR A 342 -22.58 -25.39 -28.45
C THR A 342 -22.52 -24.16 -29.33
N VAL A 343 -22.65 -24.34 -30.65
CA VAL A 343 -22.68 -23.22 -31.60
C VAL A 343 -23.85 -22.28 -31.29
N ALA A 344 -25.06 -22.81 -31.05
CA ALA A 344 -26.21 -21.98 -30.70
C ALA A 344 -25.99 -21.16 -29.41
N LEU A 345 -25.46 -21.79 -28.35
CA LEU A 345 -25.17 -21.14 -27.07
C LEU A 345 -24.10 -20.05 -27.19
N LEU A 346 -23.04 -20.30 -27.95
CA LEU A 346 -21.96 -19.33 -28.19
C LEU A 346 -22.46 -18.12 -28.97
N LEU A 347 -23.14 -18.35 -30.10
CA LEU A 347 -23.71 -17.29 -30.93
C LEU A 347 -24.73 -16.46 -30.16
N GLN A 348 -25.63 -17.10 -29.40
CA GLN A 348 -26.59 -16.42 -28.54
C GLN A 348 -25.89 -15.57 -27.47
N THR A 349 -24.80 -16.08 -26.90
CA THR A 349 -24.04 -15.33 -25.88
C THR A 349 -23.38 -14.09 -26.46
N VAL A 350 -22.76 -14.17 -27.65
CA VAL A 350 -22.17 -12.98 -28.31
C VAL A 350 -23.23 -12.00 -28.82
N GLU A 351 -24.40 -12.51 -29.22
CA GLU A 351 -25.53 -11.68 -29.64
C GLU A 351 -26.07 -10.84 -28.46
N LEU A 352 -26.24 -11.47 -27.30
CA LEU A 352 -26.79 -10.85 -26.09
C LEU A 352 -25.74 -10.15 -25.23
N LEU A 353 -24.46 -10.27 -25.59
CA LEU A 353 -23.34 -9.69 -24.86
C LEU A 353 -23.49 -8.18 -24.69
N ARG A 354 -23.24 -7.71 -23.47
CA ARG A 354 -23.29 -6.29 -23.10
C ARG A 354 -21.94 -5.81 -22.60
N ASP A 355 -21.91 -5.17 -21.43
CA ASP A 355 -20.73 -4.59 -20.80
C ASP A 355 -19.86 -5.66 -20.11
N GLU A 356 -19.77 -6.84 -20.71
CA GLU A 356 -19.04 -7.99 -20.20
C GLU A 356 -18.01 -8.45 -21.23
N ARG A 357 -16.89 -8.99 -20.76
CA ARG A 357 -15.84 -9.52 -21.62
C ARG A 357 -16.30 -10.85 -22.22
N ALA A 358 -16.04 -11.06 -23.50
CA ALA A 358 -16.53 -12.24 -24.21
C ALA A 358 -15.98 -13.55 -23.61
N GLU A 359 -14.72 -13.53 -23.19
CA GLU A 359 -14.06 -14.64 -22.50
C GLU A 359 -14.72 -14.98 -21.15
N GLU A 360 -15.12 -13.96 -20.38
CA GLU A 360 -15.81 -14.12 -19.09
C GLU A 360 -17.22 -14.67 -19.31
N ALA A 361 -17.97 -14.12 -20.27
CA ALA A 361 -19.33 -14.57 -20.59
C ALA A 361 -19.37 -16.03 -21.08
N VAL A 362 -18.41 -16.45 -21.91
CA VAL A 362 -18.30 -17.85 -22.36
C VAL A 362 -17.90 -18.77 -21.21
N LEU A 363 -17.00 -18.33 -20.33
CA LEU A 363 -16.63 -19.10 -19.15
C LEU A 363 -17.82 -19.30 -18.21
N GLU A 364 -18.60 -18.24 -17.96
CA GLU A 364 -19.83 -18.32 -17.16
C GLU A 364 -20.85 -19.27 -17.78
N LEU A 365 -21.02 -19.22 -19.10
CA LEU A 365 -21.88 -20.16 -19.82
C LEU A 365 -21.42 -21.61 -19.63
N ALA A 366 -20.11 -21.88 -19.71
CA ALA A 366 -19.56 -23.22 -19.46
C ALA A 366 -19.88 -23.68 -18.02
N GLN A 367 -19.71 -22.80 -17.03
CA GLN A 367 -20.07 -23.09 -15.64
C GLN A 367 -21.58 -23.34 -15.47
N VAL A 368 -22.45 -22.64 -16.19
CA VAL A 368 -23.91 -22.89 -16.20
C VAL A 368 -24.23 -24.29 -16.74
N ALA A 369 -23.52 -24.76 -17.77
CA ALA A 369 -23.68 -26.13 -18.29
C ALA A 369 -23.35 -27.20 -17.24
N VAL A 370 -22.28 -26.97 -16.47
CA VAL A 370 -21.83 -27.91 -15.42
C VAL A 370 -22.78 -27.91 -14.24
N ALA A 371 -23.17 -26.71 -13.81
CA ALA A 371 -24.16 -26.48 -12.77
C ALA A 371 -25.48 -27.20 -13.05
N ARG A 372 -25.91 -27.27 -14.31
CA ARG A 372 -27.12 -28.01 -14.71
C ARG A 372 -26.99 -29.52 -14.48
N ARG A 373 -25.80 -30.10 -14.64
CA ARG A 373 -25.53 -31.51 -14.31
C ARG A 373 -25.50 -31.78 -12.81
N GLY A 374 -25.67 -30.76 -11.97
CA GLY A 374 -25.49 -30.85 -10.52
C GLY A 374 -24.01 -30.97 -10.13
N GLU A 375 -23.11 -30.59 -11.05
CA GLU A 375 -21.68 -30.68 -10.86
C GLU A 375 -21.07 -29.28 -10.64
N VAL A 376 -19.87 -29.24 -10.09
CA VAL A 376 -19.04 -28.03 -9.94
C VAL A 376 -17.77 -28.16 -10.76
N VAL A 377 -17.32 -27.05 -11.33
CA VAL A 377 -16.08 -26.99 -12.11
C VAL A 377 -14.92 -26.65 -11.20
N ALA A 378 -13.90 -27.49 -11.19
CA ALA A 378 -12.59 -27.16 -10.66
C ALA A 378 -11.63 -26.87 -11.81
N GLN A 379 -11.19 -25.61 -11.91
CA GLN A 379 -10.10 -25.24 -12.80
C GLN A 379 -8.79 -25.63 -12.12
N VAL A 380 -8.04 -26.52 -12.76
CA VAL A 380 -6.80 -27.05 -12.22
C VAL A 380 -5.66 -26.70 -13.15
N LYS A 381 -4.67 -25.97 -12.63
CA LYS A 381 -3.42 -25.71 -13.35
C LYS A 381 -2.33 -26.64 -12.86
N ALA A 382 -1.64 -27.27 -13.80
CA ALA A 382 -0.53 -28.18 -13.52
C ALA A 382 0.61 -27.99 -14.51
N ALA A 383 1.83 -28.33 -14.11
CA ALA A 383 3.01 -28.23 -14.98
C ALA A 383 3.06 -29.26 -16.12
N ALA A 384 2.19 -30.27 -16.11
CA ALA A 384 2.05 -31.29 -17.14
C ALA A 384 0.64 -31.92 -17.09
N GLU A 385 0.31 -32.72 -18.10
CA GLU A 385 -0.91 -33.53 -18.07
C GLU A 385 -0.91 -34.50 -16.88
N LEU A 386 -2.08 -34.64 -16.24
CA LEU A 386 -2.29 -35.58 -15.15
C LEU A 386 -2.52 -37.00 -15.66
N SER A 387 -1.99 -37.99 -14.94
CA SER A 387 -2.36 -39.38 -15.20
C SER A 387 -3.85 -39.63 -14.93
N ARG A 388 -4.40 -40.69 -15.51
CA ARG A 388 -5.82 -41.06 -15.28
C ARG A 388 -6.12 -41.29 -13.80
N ASP A 389 -5.19 -41.92 -13.08
CA ASP A 389 -5.34 -42.21 -11.65
C ASP A 389 -5.30 -40.94 -10.81
N GLN A 390 -4.40 -39.99 -11.13
CA GLN A 390 -4.35 -38.68 -10.48
C GLN A 390 -5.60 -37.86 -10.73
N ARG A 391 -6.12 -37.84 -11.97
CA ARG A 391 -7.36 -37.11 -12.29
C ARG A 391 -8.55 -37.70 -11.53
N ALA A 392 -8.67 -39.02 -11.50
CA ALA A 392 -9.73 -39.71 -10.76
C ALA A 392 -9.65 -39.42 -9.25
N ARG A 393 -8.44 -39.49 -8.69
CA ARG A 393 -8.19 -39.19 -7.27
C ARG A 393 -8.51 -37.73 -6.93
N LEU A 394 -8.09 -36.78 -7.77
CA LEU A 394 -8.38 -35.36 -7.58
C LEU A 394 -9.89 -35.09 -7.59
N THR A 395 -10.61 -35.66 -8.56
CA THR A 395 -12.08 -35.57 -8.61
C THR A 395 -12.72 -36.13 -7.35
N ASP A 396 -12.31 -37.31 -6.88
CA ASP A 396 -12.86 -37.92 -5.65
C ASP A 396 -12.62 -37.06 -4.40
N VAL A 397 -11.39 -36.57 -4.23
CA VAL A 397 -11.02 -35.71 -3.09
C VAL A 397 -11.81 -34.41 -3.12
N LEU A 398 -11.87 -33.72 -4.26
CA LEU A 398 -12.65 -32.48 -4.39
C LEU A 398 -14.14 -32.72 -4.17
N SER A 399 -14.69 -33.84 -4.66
CA SER A 399 -16.08 -34.18 -4.41
C SER A 399 -16.40 -34.44 -2.94
N ARG A 400 -15.47 -35.02 -2.18
CA ARG A 400 -15.60 -35.18 -0.73
C ARG A 400 -15.48 -33.86 0.03
N ILE A 401 -14.58 -32.97 -0.41
CA ILE A 401 -14.39 -31.64 0.17
C ILE A 401 -15.66 -30.81 -0.01
N TYR A 402 -16.13 -30.65 -1.24
CA TYR A 402 -17.26 -29.76 -1.57
C TYR A 402 -18.64 -30.43 -1.47
N SER A 403 -18.72 -31.72 -1.11
CA SER A 403 -19.97 -32.49 -1.04
C SER A 403 -20.82 -32.44 -2.32
N GLN A 404 -20.17 -32.29 -3.48
CA GLN A 404 -20.79 -32.16 -4.80
C GLN A 404 -19.96 -32.93 -5.84
N HIS A 405 -20.57 -33.37 -6.94
CA HIS A 405 -19.78 -33.96 -8.02
C HIS A 405 -18.92 -32.89 -8.67
N VAL A 406 -17.60 -33.08 -8.74
CA VAL A 406 -16.66 -32.07 -9.27
C VAL A 406 -16.09 -32.53 -10.60
N THR A 407 -16.28 -31.75 -11.64
CA THR A 407 -15.60 -31.93 -12.93
C THR A 407 -14.32 -31.12 -12.97
N VAL A 408 -13.21 -31.82 -13.20
CA VAL A 408 -11.86 -31.24 -13.26
C VAL A 408 -11.53 -30.84 -14.68
N GLN A 409 -11.29 -29.54 -14.87
CA GLN A 409 -10.75 -28.97 -16.09
C GLN A 409 -9.26 -28.69 -15.91
N LEU A 410 -8.42 -29.41 -16.67
CA LEU A 410 -6.98 -29.26 -16.61
C LEU A 410 -6.48 -28.21 -17.62
N ASP A 411 -5.70 -27.27 -17.12
CA ASP A 411 -4.90 -26.33 -17.89
C ASP A 411 -3.41 -26.59 -17.62
N VAL A 412 -2.61 -26.73 -18.68
CA VAL A 412 -1.20 -27.11 -18.56
C VAL A 412 -0.34 -25.87 -18.68
N ASP A 413 0.30 -25.49 -17.57
CA ASP A 413 1.19 -24.34 -17.47
C ASP A 413 2.58 -24.78 -16.98
N PRO A 414 3.56 -24.91 -17.90
CA PRO A 414 4.93 -25.30 -17.56
C PRO A 414 5.64 -24.37 -16.57
N GLU A 415 5.18 -23.13 -16.37
CA GLU A 415 5.81 -22.15 -15.47
C GLU A 415 5.61 -22.49 -13.99
N LEU A 416 4.61 -23.32 -13.64
CA LEU A 416 4.30 -23.70 -12.27
C LEU A 416 5.35 -24.63 -11.62
N LEU A 417 6.26 -25.19 -12.42
CA LEU A 417 7.34 -26.14 -12.06
C LEU A 417 6.85 -27.49 -11.52
N GLY A 418 5.78 -27.53 -10.73
CA GLY A 418 5.16 -28.73 -10.17
C GLY A 418 4.12 -28.41 -9.08
N GLY A 419 3.40 -29.44 -8.62
CA GLY A 419 2.23 -29.27 -7.75
C GLY A 419 0.97 -28.95 -8.55
N LEU A 420 -0.06 -28.47 -7.86
CA LEU A 420 -1.35 -28.11 -8.44
C LEU A 420 -1.82 -26.76 -7.90
N ALA A 421 -2.43 -25.95 -8.76
CA ALA A 421 -3.26 -24.83 -8.34
C ALA A 421 -4.71 -25.13 -8.75
N ILE A 422 -5.63 -25.09 -7.79
CA ILE A 422 -7.04 -25.42 -7.97
C ILE A 422 -7.85 -24.17 -7.69
N SER A 423 -8.78 -23.83 -8.58
CA SER A 423 -9.74 -22.74 -8.41
C SER A 423 -11.15 -23.29 -8.56
N ILE A 424 -11.99 -23.08 -7.54
CA ILE A 424 -13.40 -23.49 -7.51
C ILE A 424 -14.22 -22.31 -6.98
N GLY A 425 -15.05 -21.71 -7.83
CA GLY A 425 -15.73 -20.45 -7.49
C GLY A 425 -14.72 -19.37 -7.07
N ASP A 426 -14.91 -18.80 -5.88
CA ASP A 426 -14.02 -17.78 -5.29
C ASP A 426 -12.87 -18.37 -4.46
N GLU A 427 -12.81 -19.70 -4.32
CA GLU A 427 -11.78 -20.38 -3.53
C GLU A 427 -10.61 -20.82 -4.39
N VAL A 428 -9.39 -20.51 -3.94
CA VAL A 428 -8.14 -20.91 -4.60
C VAL A 428 -7.30 -21.71 -3.61
N ILE A 429 -6.98 -22.95 -3.99
CA ILE A 429 -6.07 -23.82 -3.27
C ILE A 429 -4.80 -23.96 -4.11
N ASP A 430 -3.74 -23.23 -3.72
CA ASP A 430 -2.48 -23.20 -4.44
C ASP A 430 -1.40 -24.00 -3.70
N GLY A 431 -1.06 -25.16 -4.25
CA GLY A 431 0.01 -26.03 -3.80
C GLY A 431 1.24 -26.02 -4.71
N THR A 432 1.38 -25.04 -5.60
CA THR A 432 2.46 -25.04 -6.60
C THR A 432 3.82 -24.74 -5.99
N LEU A 433 4.87 -25.32 -6.58
CA LEU A 433 6.25 -25.07 -6.16
C LEU A 433 6.67 -23.62 -6.40
N LEU A 434 6.12 -22.98 -7.43
CA LEU A 434 6.31 -21.55 -7.69
C LEU A 434 5.82 -20.70 -6.51
N SER A 435 4.60 -20.94 -6.04
CA SER A 435 4.02 -20.21 -4.90
C SER A 435 4.73 -20.52 -3.59
N ARG A 436 5.19 -21.76 -3.37
CA ARG A 436 6.05 -22.11 -2.22
C ARG A 436 7.40 -21.37 -2.26
N LEU A 437 8.03 -21.25 -3.43
CA LEU A 437 9.28 -20.47 -3.60
C LEU A 437 9.06 -18.97 -3.37
N ALA A 438 7.96 -18.42 -3.90
CA ALA A 438 7.60 -17.02 -3.68
C ALA A 438 7.34 -16.73 -2.19
N THR A 439 6.65 -17.64 -1.50
CA THR A 439 6.43 -17.57 -0.05
C THR A 439 7.73 -17.63 0.73
N ALA A 440 8.65 -18.55 0.36
CA ALA A 440 9.97 -18.65 0.99
C ALA A 440 10.81 -17.37 0.78
N GLN A 441 10.71 -16.73 -0.39
CA GLN A 441 11.37 -15.45 -0.65
C GLN A 441 10.77 -14.31 0.18
N ALA A 442 9.44 -14.27 0.34
CA ALA A 442 8.75 -13.24 1.12
C ALA A 442 8.97 -13.38 2.63
N GLN A 443 9.24 -14.59 3.12
CA GLN A 443 9.54 -14.87 4.53
C GLN A 443 11.00 -14.64 4.92
N LEU A 444 11.84 -14.14 4.00
CA LEU A 444 13.21 -13.81 4.32
C LEU A 444 13.24 -12.70 5.39
N PRO A 445 14.04 -12.87 6.47
CA PRO A 445 14.05 -11.93 7.58
C PRO A 445 14.62 -10.57 7.16
N ASP A 446 13.95 -9.50 7.57
CA ASP A 446 14.35 -8.10 7.39
C ASP A 446 15.77 -7.78 7.85
#